data_AF-A0A1Y5TA52-F1
#
_entry.id   AF-A0A1Y5TA52-F1
#
_cell.length_a   1.000
_cell.length_b   1.000
_cell.length_c   1.000
_cell.angle_alpha   90.00
_cell.angle_beta   90.00
_cell.angle_gamma   90.00
#
_symmetry.space_group_name_H-M   'P 1'
#
loop_
_entity.id
_entity.type
_entity.pdbx_description
1 polymer ?
#
loop_
_entity_poly.entity_id
_entity_poly.type
_entity_poly.pdbx_seq_one_letter_code
_entity_poly.pdbx_strand_id
1 'polypeptide(L)'
;MAMKTAITLVLGAFLLATPSFAQERDGPLNNGEGGASDLEEGMDLLSEGARRLLEGLVGEAEPRMRELADALRDFDFDQLNIDDLSAYHPPERLPNGDIIIRRKRPADDPAPMDDEIEI
;
A
#
# COMPACT_ATOMS: atom_id res chain seq x y z
N MET A 1 21.00 -23.47 -57.08
CA MET A 1 19.95 -22.76 -56.31
C MET A 1 19.15 -23.72 -55.41
N ALA A 2 18.73 -24.89 -55.92
CA ALA A 2 17.95 -25.90 -55.18
C ALA A 2 18.59 -26.46 -53.88
N MET A 3 19.92 -26.59 -53.82
CA MET A 3 20.62 -27.13 -52.64
C MET A 3 20.63 -26.15 -51.46
N LYS A 4 20.59 -24.84 -51.73
CA LYS A 4 20.63 -23.79 -50.72
C LYS A 4 19.26 -23.64 -50.04
N THR A 5 18.18 -23.73 -50.83
CA THR A 5 16.79 -23.79 -50.35
C THR A 5 16.51 -25.04 -49.52
N ALA A 6 17.06 -26.20 -49.89
CA ALA A 6 16.92 -27.43 -49.09
C ALA A 6 17.54 -27.27 -47.70
N ILE A 7 18.73 -26.66 -47.60
CA ILE A 7 19.41 -26.39 -46.33
C ILE A 7 18.62 -25.37 -45.48
N THR A 8 18.04 -24.34 -46.09
CA THR A 8 17.23 -23.35 -45.35
C THR A 8 15.94 -23.96 -44.79
N LEU A 9 15.32 -24.90 -45.52
CA LEU A 9 14.10 -25.58 -45.11
C LEU A 9 14.35 -26.54 -43.93
N VAL A 10 15.47 -27.27 -43.95
CA VAL A 10 15.88 -28.16 -42.86
C VAL A 10 16.23 -27.37 -41.60
N LEU A 11 16.94 -26.24 -41.72
CA LEU A 11 17.28 -25.40 -40.57
C LEU A 11 16.03 -24.73 -39.96
N GLY A 12 15.10 -24.26 -40.80
CA GLY A 12 13.84 -23.67 -40.34
C GLY A 12 12.95 -24.66 -39.59
N ALA A 13 12.87 -25.91 -40.07
CA ALA A 13 12.14 -26.98 -39.38
C ALA A 13 12.75 -27.32 -38.01
N PHE A 14 14.07 -27.22 -37.85
CA PHE A 14 14.76 -27.48 -36.60
C PHE A 14 14.52 -26.38 -35.54
N LEU A 15 14.44 -25.10 -35.95
CA LEU A 15 14.13 -24.00 -35.02
C LEU A 15 12.67 -24.02 -34.55
N LEU A 16 11.73 -24.48 -35.38
CA LEU A 16 10.31 -24.58 -35.04
C LEU A 16 9.99 -25.76 -34.10
N ALA A 17 10.89 -26.75 -33.99
CA ALA A 17 10.74 -27.90 -33.08
C ALA A 17 11.23 -27.62 -31.65
N THR A 18 11.85 -26.46 -31.39
CA THR A 18 12.39 -26.09 -30.08
C THR A 18 11.38 -25.92 -28.93
N PRO A 19 10.10 -25.51 -29.12
CA PRO A 19 9.22 -25.31 -27.97
C PRO A 19 8.74 -26.63 -27.32
N SER A 20 8.97 -27.79 -27.95
CA SER A 20 8.52 -29.09 -27.41
C SER A 20 9.37 -29.61 -26.24
N PHE A 21 10.62 -29.16 -26.08
CA PHE A 21 11.49 -29.61 -24.98
C PHE A 21 11.42 -28.72 -23.73
N ALA A 22 10.63 -27.64 -23.75
CA ALA A 22 10.46 -26.73 -22.61
C ALA A 22 9.15 -26.94 -21.83
N GLN A 23 8.26 -27.83 -22.30
CA GLN A 23 6.94 -28.08 -21.69
C GLN A 23 6.82 -29.41 -20.94
N GLU A 24 7.93 -30.09 -20.64
CA GLU A 24 7.93 -31.16 -19.62
C GLU A 24 8.16 -30.52 -18.25
N ARG A 25 7.18 -29.72 -17.83
CA ARG A 25 7.00 -29.37 -16.43
C ARG A 25 5.78 -30.13 -15.99
N ASP A 26 6.01 -31.30 -15.39
CA ASP A 26 5.06 -31.88 -14.46
C ASP A 26 4.54 -30.75 -13.59
N GLY A 27 3.27 -30.38 -13.80
CA GLY A 27 2.62 -29.33 -13.04
C GLY A 27 2.57 -29.77 -11.57
N PRO A 28 2.72 -28.85 -10.60
CA PRO A 28 2.88 -29.16 -9.17
C PRO A 28 1.64 -29.78 -8.49
N LEU A 29 0.69 -30.33 -9.25
CA LEU A 29 -0.55 -30.91 -8.74
C LEU A 29 -0.60 -32.44 -8.88
N ASN A 30 0.47 -33.09 -9.38
CA ASN A 30 0.48 -34.54 -9.55
C ASN A 30 1.46 -35.22 -8.58
N ASN A 31 0.87 -36.02 -7.70
CA ASN A 31 1.46 -37.04 -6.81
C ASN A 31 1.60 -36.65 -5.32
N GLY A 32 1.02 -37.53 -4.49
CA GLY A 32 0.93 -37.40 -3.04
C GLY A 32 2.29 -37.32 -2.36
N GLU A 33 2.26 -36.83 -1.12
CA GLU A 33 3.38 -36.67 -0.18
C GLU A 33 4.22 -35.38 -0.32
N GLY A 34 4.21 -34.67 -1.47
CA GLY A 34 4.92 -33.39 -1.65
C GLY A 34 4.06 -32.11 -1.67
N GLY A 35 2.73 -32.22 -1.80
CA GLY A 35 1.86 -31.05 -2.00
C GLY A 35 1.73 -30.10 -0.79
N ALA A 36 1.98 -30.59 0.43
CA ALA A 36 1.98 -29.75 1.62
C ALA A 36 3.28 -28.95 1.77
N SER A 37 4.43 -29.58 1.47
CA SER A 37 5.74 -28.91 1.49
C SER A 37 5.88 -27.87 0.37
N ASP A 38 5.37 -28.17 -0.83
CA ASP A 38 5.43 -27.24 -1.96
C ASP A 38 4.53 -26.00 -1.73
N LEU A 39 3.40 -26.19 -1.03
CA LEU A 39 2.53 -25.09 -0.63
C LEU A 39 3.17 -24.22 0.45
N GLU A 40 3.82 -24.84 1.44
CA GLU A 40 4.58 -24.14 2.48
C GLU A 40 5.73 -23.32 1.87
N GLU A 41 6.51 -23.90 0.96
CA GLU A 41 7.56 -23.20 0.24
C GLU A 41 7.01 -22.04 -0.62
N GLY A 42 5.86 -22.24 -1.28
CA GLY A 42 5.18 -21.19 -2.02
C GLY A 42 4.70 -20.03 -1.13
N MET A 43 4.21 -20.33 0.08
CA MET A 43 3.81 -19.33 1.07
C MET A 43 5.01 -18.57 1.61
N ASP A 44 6.12 -19.23 1.86
CA ASP A 44 7.36 -18.60 2.32
C ASP A 44 7.90 -17.61 1.28
N LEU A 45 7.94 -18.01 0.01
CA LEU A 45 8.35 -17.13 -1.10
C LEU A 45 7.43 -15.91 -1.25
N LEU A 46 6.12 -16.11 -1.11
CA LEU A 46 5.14 -15.01 -1.13
C LEU A 46 5.35 -14.06 0.06
N SER A 47 5.59 -14.60 1.25
CA SER A 47 5.82 -13.81 2.47
C SER A 47 7.09 -12.96 2.34
N GLU A 48 8.15 -13.53 1.77
CA GLU A 48 9.42 -12.85 1.52
C GLU A 48 9.26 -11.76 0.47
N GLY A 49 8.48 -12.01 -0.60
CA GLY A 49 8.12 -10.99 -1.59
C GLY A 49 7.31 -9.83 -0.99
N ALA A 50 6.31 -10.15 -0.18
CA ALA A 50 5.48 -9.15 0.50
C ALA A 50 6.31 -8.30 1.48
N ARG A 51 7.24 -8.93 2.22
CA ARG A 51 8.16 -8.24 3.11
C ARG A 51 9.03 -7.24 2.36
N ARG A 52 9.68 -7.65 1.26
CA ARG A 52 10.53 -6.76 0.45
C ARG A 52 9.75 -5.59 -0.15
N LEU A 53 8.52 -5.84 -0.58
CA LEU A 53 7.63 -4.79 -1.08
C LEU A 53 7.33 -3.76 0.02
N LEU A 54 6.95 -4.23 1.22
CA LEU A 54 6.67 -3.36 2.36
C LEU A 54 7.92 -2.59 2.80
N GLU A 55 9.09 -3.21 2.83
CA GLU A 55 10.36 -2.55 3.13
C GLU A 55 10.66 -1.43 2.13
N GLY A 56 10.41 -1.64 0.84
CA GLY A 56 10.51 -0.61 -0.20
C GLY A 56 9.55 0.57 0.04
N LEU A 57 8.27 0.27 0.27
CA LEU A 57 7.26 1.30 0.56
C LEU A 57 7.58 2.10 1.82
N VAL A 58 8.05 1.44 2.88
CA VAL A 58 8.48 2.12 4.11
C VAL A 58 9.70 2.98 3.82
N GLY A 59 10.69 2.50 3.09
CA GLY A 59 11.88 3.29 2.72
C GLY A 59 11.53 4.55 1.93
N GLU A 60 10.54 4.49 1.03
CA GLU A 60 10.04 5.65 0.29
C GLU A 60 9.23 6.63 1.17
N ALA A 61 8.46 6.10 2.13
CA ALA A 61 7.65 6.89 3.05
C ALA A 61 8.46 7.52 4.19
N GLU A 62 9.56 6.89 4.61
CA GLU A 62 10.45 7.30 5.70
C GLU A 62 10.89 8.79 5.62
N PRO A 63 11.39 9.32 4.49
CA PRO A 63 11.75 10.74 4.39
C PRO A 63 10.53 11.66 4.59
N ARG A 64 9.37 11.31 4.04
CA ARG A 64 8.13 12.10 4.21
C ARG A 64 7.63 12.07 5.65
N MET A 65 7.75 10.93 6.32
CA MET A 65 7.39 10.80 7.74
C MET A 65 8.34 11.59 8.63
N ARG A 66 9.64 11.66 8.29
CA ARG A 66 10.59 12.56 8.96
C ARG A 66 10.24 14.03 8.78
N GLU A 67 9.96 14.46 7.54
CA GLU A 67 9.51 15.82 7.25
C GLU A 67 8.26 16.19 8.06
N LEU A 68 7.27 15.30 8.12
CA LEU A 68 6.07 15.48 8.93
C LEU A 68 6.40 15.57 10.43
N ALA A 69 7.28 14.69 10.93
CA ALA A 69 7.67 14.70 12.35
C ALA A 69 8.43 15.98 12.72
N ASP A 70 9.30 16.47 11.85
CA ASP A 70 10.01 17.73 12.05
C ASP A 70 9.04 18.92 12.00
N ALA A 71 8.12 18.94 11.03
CA ALA A 71 7.07 19.95 10.96
C ALA A 71 6.19 19.96 12.22
N LEU A 72 5.82 18.79 12.76
CA LEU A 72 5.07 18.69 14.02
C LEU A 72 5.89 19.07 15.25
N ARG A 73 7.21 18.89 15.24
CA ARG A 73 8.09 19.35 16.32
C ARG A 73 8.19 20.87 16.35
N ASP A 74 8.30 21.47 15.18
CA ASP A 74 8.39 22.93 15.02
C ASP A 74 7.01 23.60 15.09
N PHE A 75 5.94 22.79 15.02
CA PHE A 75 4.57 23.26 15.19
C PHE A 75 4.33 23.64 16.66
N ASP A 76 4.17 24.94 16.88
CA ASP A 76 3.88 25.49 18.20
C ASP A 76 2.39 25.27 18.53
N PHE A 77 2.11 24.17 19.22
CA PHE A 77 0.77 23.87 19.70
C PHE A 77 0.25 24.89 20.72
N ASP A 78 1.13 25.69 21.35
CA ASP A 78 0.72 26.72 22.31
C ASP A 78 0.21 27.98 21.60
N GLN A 79 0.54 28.18 20.31
CA GLN A 79 -0.04 29.24 19.47
C GLN A 79 -1.45 28.90 18.97
N LEU A 80 -1.82 27.63 18.96
CA LEU A 80 -3.22 27.29 18.82
C LEU A 80 -3.90 27.72 20.12
N ASN A 81 -4.76 28.74 20.05
CA ASN A 81 -5.69 29.10 21.13
C ASN A 81 -6.72 27.97 21.32
N ILE A 82 -6.26 26.79 21.75
CA ILE A 82 -7.09 25.65 22.09
C ILE A 82 -7.65 25.97 23.48
N ASP A 83 -8.94 26.29 23.52
CA ASP A 83 -9.69 26.34 24.78
C ASP A 83 -9.47 25.05 25.57
N ASP A 84 -9.49 25.14 26.90
CA ASP A 84 -9.30 24.00 27.79
C ASP A 84 -10.16 22.79 27.35
N LEU A 85 -9.49 21.74 26.84
CA LEU A 85 -10.14 20.51 26.36
C LEU A 85 -10.96 19.83 27.46
N SER A 86 -10.63 20.08 28.74
CA SER A 86 -11.40 19.58 29.87
C SER A 86 -12.83 20.11 29.89
N ALA A 87 -13.08 21.29 29.30
CA ALA A 87 -14.39 21.89 29.16
C ALA A 87 -15.29 21.19 28.13
N TYR A 88 -14.76 20.21 27.39
CA TYR A 88 -15.46 19.53 26.29
C TYR A 88 -15.72 18.05 26.59
N HIS A 89 -16.72 17.49 25.92
CA HIS A 89 -16.98 16.06 25.86
C HIS A 89 -16.11 15.38 24.79
N PRO A 90 -15.92 14.06 24.86
CA PRO A 90 -15.26 13.30 23.79
C PRO A 90 -15.96 13.51 22.42
N PRO A 91 -15.22 13.35 21.30
CA PRO A 91 -15.78 13.53 19.97
C PRO A 91 -16.87 12.49 19.64
N GLU A 92 -17.99 12.96 19.06
CA GLU A 92 -19.11 12.15 18.60
C GLU A 92 -19.16 12.15 17.06
N ARG A 93 -19.22 10.97 16.43
CA ARG A 93 -19.33 10.85 14.97
C ARG A 93 -20.79 10.92 14.54
N LEU A 94 -21.12 11.82 13.62
CA LEU A 94 -22.45 11.98 13.06
C LEU A 94 -22.69 11.02 11.87
N PRO A 95 -23.95 10.77 11.47
CA PRO A 95 -24.26 9.87 10.36
C PRO A 95 -23.70 10.30 9.00
N ASN A 96 -23.42 11.59 8.82
CA ASN A 96 -22.81 12.15 7.61
C ASN A 96 -21.27 12.00 7.58
N GLY A 97 -20.65 11.54 8.68
CA GLY A 97 -19.20 11.39 8.80
C GLY A 97 -18.50 12.54 9.52
N ASP A 98 -19.21 13.64 9.82
CA ASP A 98 -18.66 14.76 10.58
C ASP A 98 -18.44 14.39 12.05
N ILE A 99 -17.61 15.17 12.73
CA ILE A 99 -17.33 15.01 14.15
C ILE A 99 -17.79 16.26 14.90
N ILE A 100 -18.60 16.07 15.95
CA ILE A 100 -19.00 17.14 16.87
C ILE A 100 -18.29 16.97 18.22
N ILE A 101 -17.82 18.09 18.78
CA ILE A 101 -17.22 18.15 20.12
C ILE A 101 -18.08 19.12 20.94
N ARG A 102 -18.88 18.60 21.88
CA ARG A 102 -19.82 19.39 22.68
C ARG A 102 -19.13 19.98 23.92
N ARG A 103 -19.47 21.22 24.29
CA ARG A 103 -19.03 21.81 25.57
C ARG A 103 -19.83 21.23 26.74
N LYS A 104 -19.17 20.97 27.87
CA LYS A 104 -19.79 20.50 29.13
C LYS A 104 -20.58 21.58 29.85
N ARG A 105 -20.11 22.84 29.75
CA ARG A 105 -20.80 24.01 30.28
C ARG A 105 -21.05 25.01 29.15
N PRO A 106 -22.18 25.73 29.18
CA PRO A 106 -22.41 26.86 28.28
C PRO A 106 -21.26 27.88 28.43
N ALA A 107 -20.86 28.52 27.32
CA ALA A 107 -19.93 29.64 27.39
C ALA A 107 -20.63 30.83 28.06
N ASP A 108 -19.94 31.54 28.96
CA ASP A 108 -20.51 32.69 29.67
C ASP A 108 -20.61 33.96 28.79
N ASP A 109 -20.06 33.94 27.57
CA ASP A 109 -20.26 34.97 26.55
C ASP A 109 -20.33 34.32 25.16
N PRO A 110 -21.36 34.62 24.33
CA PRO A 110 -21.24 34.40 22.91
C PRO A 110 -20.18 35.39 22.40
N ALA A 111 -19.01 34.89 22.02
CA ALA A 111 -18.06 35.69 21.25
C ALA A 111 -18.82 36.31 20.05
N PRO A 112 -18.61 37.60 19.73
CA PRO A 112 -19.26 38.21 18.58
C PRO A 112 -18.94 37.34 17.36
N MET A 113 -20.01 36.89 16.68
CA MET A 113 -19.88 36.20 15.41
C MET A 113 -19.36 37.23 14.42
N ASP A 114 -18.08 37.13 14.06
CA ASP A 114 -17.49 37.95 13.01
C ASP A 114 -17.97 37.36 11.68
N ASP A 115 -19.15 37.79 11.25
CA ASP A 115 -19.88 37.25 10.09
C ASP A 115 -19.27 37.67 8.73
N GLU A 116 -18.05 38.22 8.70
CA GLU A 116 -17.36 38.59 7.46
C GLU A 116 -16.33 37.53 7.05
N ILE A 117 -16.81 36.49 6.37
CA ILE A 117 -15.96 35.75 5.43
C ILE A 117 -16.02 36.53 4.11
N GLU A 118 -15.05 37.40 3.87
CA GLU A 118 -14.86 38.04 2.57
C GLU A 118 -14.42 36.96 1.56
N ILE A 119 -15.33 36.60 0.66
CA ILE A 119 -15.12 35.62 -0.43
C ILE A 119 -14.59 36.27 -1.70
#